data_AF-M2ZTH3-F1
#
_entry.id   AF-M2ZTH3-F1
#
_cell.length_a   1.000
_cell.length_b   1.000
_cell.length_c   1.000
_cell.angle_alpha   90.00
_cell.angle_beta   90.00
_cell.angle_gamma   90.00
#
_symmetry.space_group_name_H-M   'P 1'
#
loop_
_entity.id
_entity.type
_entity.pdbx_description
1 polymer ?
#
loop_
_entity_poly.entity_id
_entity_poly.type
_entity_poly.pdbx_seq_one_letter_code
_entity_poly.pdbx_strand_id
1 'polypeptide(L)' 'MAQRIIVERADGKWGWQLVVNGNIVATDGNQGYENEVFCRRMAERILGGEFASAEEKIRRRTP' A
#
# COMPACT_ATOMS: atom_id res chain seq x y z
N MET A 1 13.96 -11.13 -2.90
CA MET A 1 14.00 -10.15 -1.79
C MET A 1 12.78 -9.25 -1.89
N ALA A 2 12.16 -8.92 -0.75
CA ALA A 2 11.01 -8.01 -0.70
C ALA A 2 11.44 -6.66 -0.09
N GLN A 3 10.93 -5.56 -0.65
CA GLN A 3 11.21 -4.20 -0.22
C GLN A 3 9.91 -3.43 -0.06
N ARG A 4 9.75 -2.77 1.08
CA ARG A 4 8.74 -1.73 1.27
C ARG A 4 9.37 -0.39 0.91
N ILE A 5 8.80 0.29 -0.07
CA ILE A 5 9.24 1.63 -0.49
C ILE A 5 8.20 2.65 -0.02
N ILE A 6 8.66 3.72 0.61
CA ILE A 6 7.85 4.90 0.95
C ILE A 6 8.14 5.95 -0.11
N VAL A 7 7.10 6.49 -0.73
CA VAL A 7 7.20 7.38 -1.87
C VAL A 7 6.65 8.74 -1.48
N GLU A 8 7.48 9.77 -1.52
CA GLU A 8 7.01 11.15 -1.58
C GLU A 8 6.55 11.43 -3.01
N ARG A 9 5.32 11.91 -3.15
CA ARG A 9 4.66 12.12 -4.44
C ARG A 9 4.81 13.57 -4.86
N ALA A 10 4.67 13.83 -6.16
CA ALA A 10 4.74 15.18 -6.71
C ALA A 10 3.65 16.13 -6.18
N ASP A 11 2.55 15.59 -5.65
CA ASP A 11 1.47 16.34 -5.00
C ASP A 11 1.76 16.65 -3.52
N GLY A 12 2.96 16.36 -3.01
CA GLY A 12 3.36 16.55 -1.62
C GLY A 12 2.80 15.49 -0.65
N LYS A 13 2.09 14.49 -1.17
CA LYS A 13 1.55 13.39 -0.36
C LYS A 13 2.51 12.21 -0.33
N TRP A 14 2.17 11.24 0.51
CA TRP A 14 2.95 10.03 0.72
C TRP A 14 2.20 8.81 0.18
N GLY A 15 2.91 7.85 -0.39
CA GLY A 15 2.40 6.55 -0.83
C GLY A 15 3.36 5.44 -0.44
N TRP A 16 2.95 4.19 -0.61
CA TRP A 16 3.82 3.04 -0.37
C TRP A 16 3.67 1.99 -1.47
N GLN A 17 4.75 1.26 -1.69
CA GLN A 17 4.81 0.15 -2.64
C GLN A 17 5.46 -1.06 -1.97
N LEU A 18 4.96 -2.25 -2.29
CA LEU A 18 5.65 -3.51 -2.01
C LEU A 18 6.28 -4.01 -3.31
N VAL A 19 7.61 -4.13 -3.30
CA VAL A 19 8.38 -4.66 -4.42
C VAL A 19 8.94 -6.03 -4.05
N VAL A 20 8.70 -7.03 -4.90
CA VAL A 20 9.21 -8.40 -4.72
C VAL A 20 9.96 -8.79 -5.98
N ASN A 21 11.25 -9.10 -5.82
CA ASN A 21 12.14 -9.47 -6.93
C ASN A 21 12.09 -8.46 -8.10
N GLY A 22 12.07 -7.16 -7.76
CA GLY A 22 12.03 -6.06 -8.73
C GLY A 22 10.64 -5.70 -9.26
N ASN A 23 9.59 -6.46 -8.92
CA ASN A 23 8.22 -6.19 -9.39
C ASN A 23 7.36 -5.57 -8.29
N ILE A 24 6.61 -4.51 -8.61
CA ILE A 24 5.59 -3.97 -7.71
C ILE A 24 4.44 -4.98 -7.64
N VAL A 25 4.13 -5.48 -6.44
CA VAL A 25 3.04 -6.46 -6.21
C VAL A 25 1.86 -5.87 -5.42
N ALA A 26 2.07 -4.76 -4.72
CA ALA A 26 1.01 -4.03 -4.02
C ALA A 26 1.37 -2.53 -3.93
N THR A 27 0.35 -1.68 -3.89
CA THR A 27 0.46 -0.23 -3.71
C THR A 27 -0.66 0.28 -2.80
N ASP A 28 -0.54 1.51 -2.29
CA ASP A 28 -1.64 2.21 -1.61
C ASP A 28 -2.81 2.59 -2.53
N GLY A 29 -2.76 2.24 -3.82
CA GLY A 29 -3.85 2.48 -4.76
C GLY A 29 -4.09 3.96 -5.07
N ASN A 30 -3.05 4.80 -4.99
CA ASN A 30 -3.13 6.25 -5.11
C ASN A 30 -3.98 6.94 -4.03
N GLN A 31 -4.11 6.36 -2.84
CA GLN A 31 -4.81 6.97 -1.71
C GLN A 31 -4.19 8.33 -1.33
N GLY A 32 -2.85 8.41 -1.29
CA GLY A 32 -2.12 9.65 -0.99
C GLY A 32 -2.32 10.13 0.45
N TYR A 33 -1.39 9.76 1.34
CA TYR A 33 -1.41 10.16 2.75
C TYR A 33 -0.81 11.55 2.95
N GLU A 34 -1.45 12.40 3.76
CA GLU A 34 -0.94 13.74 4.09
C GLU A 34 0.34 13.72 4.97
N ASN A 35 0.66 12.57 5.58
CA ASN A 35 1.74 12.45 6.55
C ASN A 35 2.55 11.15 6.34
N GLU A 36 3.88 11.29 6.25
CA GLU A 36 4.83 10.19 6.08
C GLU A 36 4.70 9.11 7.17
N VAL A 37 4.59 9.51 8.43
CA VAL A 37 4.50 8.61 9.58
C VAL A 37 3.26 7.74 9.47
N PHE A 38 2.13 8.34 9.06
CA PHE A 38 0.90 7.59 8.86
C PHE A 38 1.00 6.63 7.67
N CYS A 39 1.64 7.05 6.57
CA CYS A 39 1.92 6.19 5.42
C CYS A 39 2.75 4.96 5.82
N ARG A 40 3.87 5.17 6.52
CA ARG A 40 4.75 4.11 7.04
C ARG A 40 3.99 3.13 7.93
N ARG A 41 3.21 3.66 8.87
CA ARG A 41 2.41 2.85 9.79
C ARG A 41 1.39 2.01 9.04
N MET A 42 0.66 2.57 8.07
CA MET A 42 -0.31 1.78 7.31
C MET A 42 0.36 0.65 6.52
N ALA A 43 1.48 0.94 5.86
CA ALA A 43 2.24 -0.07 5.15
C ALA A 43 2.74 -1.19 6.11
N GLU A 44 3.16 -0.84 7.33
CA GLU A 44 3.54 -1.82 8.36
C GLU A 44 2.38 -2.74 8.76
N ARG A 45 1.19 -2.18 9.02
CA ARG A 45 0.01 -2.95 9.42
C ARG A 45 -0.41 -3.95 8.34
N ILE A 46 -0.40 -3.52 7.08
CA ILE A 46 -0.72 -4.37 5.94
C ILE A 46 0.31 -5.50 5.78
N LEU A 47 1.60 -5.18 5.78
CA LEU A 47 2.67 -6.16 5.60
C LEU A 47 2.83 -7.10 6.80
N GLY A 48 2.51 -6.64 8.00
CA GLY A 48 2.48 -7.43 9.23
C GLY A 48 1.26 -8.34 9.33
N GLY A 49 0.31 -8.27 8.40
CA GLY A 49 -0.87 -9.14 8.37
C GLY A 49 -1.97 -8.74 9.35
N GLU A 50 -2.00 -7.49 9.83
CA GLU A 50 -3.02 -7.02 10.78
C GLU A 50 -4.46 -7.25 10.28
N PHE A 51 -4.65 -7.22 8.96
CA PHE A 51 -5.94 -7.41 8.31
C PHE A 51 -6.11 -8.80 7.68
N ALA A 52 -5.32 -9.79 8.10
CA ALA A 52 -5.40 -11.16 7.54
C ALA A 52 -6.78 -11.82 7.70
N SER A 53 -7.60 -11.36 8.65
CA SER A 53 -8.96 -11.85 8.89
C SER A 53 -10.06 -10.94 8.31
N ALA A 54 -9.72 -10.00 7.42
CA ALA A 54 -10.71 -9.13 6.79
C ALA A 54 -11.72 -9.92 5.93
N GLU A 55 -12.96 -9.44 5.86
CA GLU A 55 -13.99 -10.00 4.99
C GLU A 55 -13.60 -9.85 3.50
N GLU A 56 -13.60 -10.94 2.74
CA GLU A 56 -13.33 -10.92 1.31
C GLU A 56 -14.58 -10.48 0.52
N LYS A 57 -14.43 -9.46 -0.35
CA LYS A 57 -15.46 -9.03 -1.29
C LYS A 57 -14.90 -8.92 -2.71
N ILE A 58 -15.52 -9.64 -3.65
CA ILE A 58 -15.15 -9.60 -5.06
C ILE A 58 -15.99 -8.54 -5.80
N ARG A 59 -15.36 -7.47 -6.28
CA ARG A 59 -15.99 -6.47 -7.15
C ARG A 59 -15.72 -6.83 -8.62
N ARG A 60 -16.73 -7.35 -9.32
CA ARG A 60 -16.68 -7.58 -10.78
C ARG A 60 -17.14 -6.32 -11.50
N ARG A 61 -16.55 -6.02 -12.67
CA ARG A 61 -17.12 -5.01 -13.57
C ARG A 61 -18.51 -5.50 -13.99
N THR A 62 -19.53 -4.70 -13.73
CA THR A 62 -20.82 -4.86 -14.39
C THR A 62 -20.67 -4.38 -15.85
N PRO A 63 -21.29 -5.06 -16.83
CA PRO A 63 -21.36 -4.58 -18.21
C PRO A 63 -21.84 -3.14 -18.32
#